data_AF-A0A8H8P4G5-F1
#
_entry.id   AF-A0A8H8P4G5-F1
#
_cell.length_a   1.000
_cell.length_b   1.000
_cell.length_c   1.000
_cell.angle_alpha   90.00
_cell.angle_beta   90.00
_cell.angle_gamma   90.00
#
_symmetry.space_group_name_H-M   'P 1'
#
loop_
_entity.id
_entity.type
_entity.pdbx_description
1 polymer ?
#
loop_
_entity_poly.entity_id
_entity_poly.type
_entity_poly.pdbx_seq_one_letter_code
_entity_poly.pdbx_strand_id
1 'polypeptide(L)'
;MVVDLRYYREAGPIMACIAGKAYMKLMGGYDFPGSNSSIDLHAITSWIPEHMYLNGNDFQREKSWKRIYDGFINGKALLTLGTGETVTSEDRWKDILIAAHNYAIVGLEDDGTTQNLKVLNPWRRTDASQGGGCLPFRGACIKPSLPFEAGGLPRADQVPNKIRIKDTPSDEIISLIAARDGSGPETGYTLSIYSHAKIEIEAITKVLGYIKTAKGNFTSKSAGGNASLPTFMNNPQYRVRIGNGTEGGSRGRVPVKLTVEGARTLPLNMKLVWSGGKRVSDVVAGDVILDSGAYNFGLACTEGEVQSGDYTLVLSSFRAGQQGEYALRVECDASVEISLLPPEGAGMFHKTVKGAWDAASAMGGPSSGKYEHNPTFEIAVSSPTQVSARLQIISKQQSSLPPPPALNLTLFERNPQGLPGKQVATSGAYSDAVSGVMLPDTALRPGIIFLCRRPITPTS
;
A
#
# COMPACT_ATOMS: atom_id res chain seq x y z
N MET A 1 43.49 14.41 -0.56
CA MET A 1 42.85 14.55 0.77
C MET A 1 42.76 13.16 1.36
N VAL A 2 43.60 12.89 2.37
CA VAL A 2 43.75 11.60 3.02
C VAL A 2 42.64 11.47 4.07
N VAL A 3 41.88 10.38 4.02
CA VAL A 3 41.04 9.95 5.15
C VAL A 3 41.62 8.64 5.63
N ASP A 4 42.34 8.72 6.76
CA ASP A 4 42.78 7.62 7.60
C ASP A 4 41.53 6.99 8.24
N LEU A 5 41.27 5.70 7.97
CA LEU A 5 40.29 4.91 8.70
C LEU A 5 41.04 3.76 9.36
N ARG A 6 41.53 4.02 10.59
CA ARG A 6 42.08 2.99 11.46
C ARG A 6 40.98 2.04 11.90
N TYR A 7 41.28 0.77 11.69
CA TYR A 7 40.48 -0.42 12.00
C TYR A 7 40.28 -0.61 13.50
N TYR A 8 39.11 -1.15 13.92
CA TYR A 8 38.94 -2.20 14.94
C TYR A 8 37.43 -2.44 15.26
N ARG A 9 36.91 -3.66 15.49
CA ARG A 9 37.49 -5.01 15.55
C ARG A 9 36.36 -6.05 15.68
N GLU A 10 35.92 -6.62 14.57
CA GLU A 10 35.41 -7.99 14.36
C GLU A 10 34.92 -7.98 12.91
N ALA A 11 35.63 -8.68 12.02
CA ALA A 11 35.48 -8.53 10.58
C ALA A 11 34.12 -9.07 10.09
N GLY A 12 33.09 -8.23 10.17
CA GLY A 12 31.93 -8.35 9.30
C GLY A 12 32.38 -8.12 7.84
N PRO A 13 31.72 -8.74 6.85
CA PRO A 13 32.13 -8.61 5.47
C PRO A 13 32.08 -7.13 5.07
N ILE A 14 33.22 -6.57 4.63
CA ILE A 14 33.33 -5.20 4.08
C ILE A 14 32.20 -4.90 3.08
N MET A 15 31.73 -5.94 2.40
CA MET A 15 30.56 -5.92 1.52
C MET A 15 29.30 -5.33 2.19
N ALA A 16 28.99 -5.69 3.43
CA ALA A 16 27.84 -5.16 4.16
C ALA A 16 28.00 -3.66 4.45
N CYS A 17 29.21 -3.21 4.81
CA CYS A 17 29.49 -1.79 5.03
C CYS A 17 29.43 -0.98 3.72
N ILE A 18 29.92 -1.54 2.61
CA ILE A 18 29.87 -0.90 1.30
C ILE A 18 28.43 -0.85 0.78
N ALA A 19 27.67 -1.94 0.91
CA ALA A 19 26.25 -1.99 0.56
C ALA A 19 25.45 -0.97 1.40
N GLY A 20 25.70 -0.91 2.70
CA GLY A 20 25.11 0.11 3.58
C GLY A 20 25.47 1.53 3.14
N LYS A 21 26.74 1.78 2.78
CA LYS A 21 27.17 3.09 2.26
C LYS A 21 26.52 3.45 0.92
N ALA A 22 26.41 2.49 0.00
CA ALA A 22 25.75 2.67 -1.29
C ALA A 22 24.27 2.97 -1.10
N TYR A 23 23.60 2.21 -0.21
CA TYR A 23 22.23 2.43 0.19
C TYR A 23 22.05 3.82 0.80
N MET A 24 22.86 4.23 1.78
CA MET A 24 22.78 5.56 2.39
C MET A 24 23.04 6.68 1.37
N LYS A 25 23.98 6.48 0.44
CA LYS A 25 24.24 7.44 -0.64
C LYS A 25 23.04 7.56 -1.57
N LEU A 26 22.42 6.44 -1.95
CA LEU A 26 21.15 6.45 -2.67
C LEU A 26 20.17 7.25 -1.83
N MET A 27 20.04 6.93 -0.54
CA MET A 27 19.12 7.52 0.43
C MET A 27 19.38 8.98 0.84
N GLY A 28 20.33 9.66 0.19
CA GLY A 28 20.52 11.12 0.31
C GLY A 28 21.58 11.52 1.32
N GLY A 29 22.30 10.55 1.87
CA GLY A 29 23.37 10.75 2.85
C GLY A 29 23.22 9.86 4.07
N TYR A 30 24.15 10.02 5.01
CA TYR A 30 24.17 9.28 6.28
C TYR A 30 23.23 9.89 7.34
N ASP A 31 22.68 11.07 7.09
CA ASP A 31 21.62 11.67 7.91
C ASP A 31 20.28 10.99 7.57
N PHE A 32 20.19 9.70 7.89
CA PHE A 32 19.08 8.81 7.56
C PHE A 32 18.20 8.62 8.79
N PRO A 33 16.94 9.10 8.78
CA PRO A 33 16.07 9.13 9.98
C PRO A 33 15.52 7.75 10.38
N GLY A 34 15.90 6.68 9.67
CA GLY A 34 15.33 5.35 9.81
C GLY A 34 14.28 5.03 8.74
N SER A 35 14.01 3.75 8.54
CA SER A 35 13.15 3.23 7.47
C SER A 35 12.39 1.98 7.90
N ASN A 36 11.43 1.59 7.07
CA ASN A 36 10.78 0.31 7.17
C ASN A 36 11.64 -0.75 6.47
N SER A 37 12.00 -1.82 7.19
CA SER A 37 12.87 -2.89 6.68
C SER A 37 12.35 -3.54 5.39
N SER A 38 11.04 -3.57 5.19
CA SER A 38 10.43 -4.12 3.97
C SER A 38 10.79 -3.30 2.72
N ILE A 39 10.91 -1.98 2.85
CA ILE A 39 11.28 -1.06 1.76
C ILE A 39 12.78 -1.21 1.48
N ASP A 40 13.59 -1.32 2.54
CA ASP A 40 15.03 -1.52 2.41
C ASP A 40 15.33 -2.87 1.72
N LEU A 41 14.62 -3.93 2.12
CA LEU A 41 14.73 -5.23 1.49
C LEU A 41 14.24 -5.19 0.04
N HIS A 42 13.13 -4.52 -0.26
CA HIS A 42 12.69 -4.33 -1.63
C HIS A 42 13.76 -3.64 -2.49
N ALA A 43 14.39 -2.58 -1.97
CA ALA A 43 15.43 -1.86 -2.70
C ALA A 43 16.64 -2.75 -3.03
N ILE A 44 16.93 -3.76 -2.20
CA ILE A 44 18.09 -4.65 -2.36
C ILE A 44 17.75 -5.91 -3.16
N THR A 45 16.54 -6.46 -3.01
CA THR A 45 16.15 -7.76 -3.58
C THR A 45 15.15 -7.66 -4.73
N SER A 46 14.50 -6.51 -4.89
CA SER A 46 13.30 -6.31 -5.75
C SER A 46 12.10 -7.20 -5.38
N TRP A 47 12.14 -7.92 -4.26
CA TRP A 47 11.02 -8.73 -3.78
C TRP A 47 9.92 -7.83 -3.25
N ILE A 48 8.66 -8.20 -3.47
CA ILE A 48 7.53 -7.35 -3.13
C ILE A 48 7.30 -7.40 -1.61
N PRO A 49 7.28 -6.23 -0.94
CA PRO A 49 7.05 -6.19 0.50
C PRO A 49 5.59 -6.54 0.83
N GLU A 50 5.40 -7.42 1.81
CA GLU A 50 4.09 -7.72 2.39
C GLU A 50 4.12 -7.46 3.91
N HIS A 51 3.07 -6.83 4.42
CA HIS A 51 2.91 -6.51 5.84
C HIS A 51 1.79 -7.35 6.45
N MET A 52 2.11 -8.09 7.51
CA MET A 52 1.13 -8.88 8.27
C MET A 52 1.02 -8.33 9.70
N TYR A 53 -0.15 -7.78 10.04
CA TYR A 53 -0.42 -7.29 11.38
C TYR A 53 -0.90 -8.44 12.26
N LEU A 54 -0.08 -8.85 13.22
CA LEU A 54 -0.37 -9.97 14.14
C LEU A 54 -1.61 -9.73 15.02
N ASN A 55 -1.94 -8.46 15.28
CA ASN A 55 -3.11 -8.06 16.08
C ASN A 55 -4.30 -7.62 15.21
N GLY A 56 -4.27 -7.89 13.90
CA GLY A 56 -5.37 -7.52 13.00
C GLY A 56 -6.55 -8.48 13.12
N ASN A 57 -7.77 -7.95 12.93
CA ASN A 57 -9.01 -8.76 12.96
C ASN A 57 -9.03 -9.86 11.87
N ASP A 58 -8.27 -9.67 10.79
CA ASP A 58 -8.18 -10.62 9.67
C ASP A 58 -7.04 -11.65 9.83
N PHE A 59 -6.29 -11.61 10.94
CA PHE A 59 -5.15 -12.49 11.15
C PHE A 59 -5.60 -13.91 11.53
N GLN A 60 -5.50 -14.83 10.57
CA GLN A 60 -5.76 -16.25 10.79
C GLN A 60 -4.45 -16.96 11.15
N ARG A 61 -4.26 -17.28 12.42
CA ARG A 61 -2.99 -17.79 12.96
C ARG A 61 -2.46 -19.02 12.20
N GLU A 62 -3.23 -20.11 12.10
CA GLU A 62 -2.70 -21.35 11.50
C GLU A 62 -2.40 -21.19 10.01
N LYS A 63 -3.30 -20.52 9.28
CA LYS A 63 -3.15 -20.28 7.83
C LYS A 63 -1.97 -19.35 7.54
N SER A 64 -1.82 -18.29 8.33
CA SER A 64 -0.72 -17.33 8.23
C SER A 64 0.61 -17.99 8.56
N TRP A 65 0.67 -18.77 9.65
CA TRP A 65 1.87 -19.50 10.04
C TRP A 65 2.33 -20.46 8.96
N LYS A 66 1.42 -21.30 8.43
CA LYS A 66 1.75 -22.24 7.37
C LYS A 66 2.35 -21.54 6.15
N ARG A 67 1.75 -20.42 5.72
CA ARG A 67 2.27 -19.62 4.60
C ARG A 67 3.66 -19.04 4.88
N ILE A 68 3.87 -18.50 6.08
CA ILE A 68 5.16 -17.94 6.52
C ILE A 68 6.22 -19.04 6.57
N TYR A 69 5.90 -20.19 7.17
CA TYR A 69 6.79 -21.32 7.31
C TYR A 69 7.20 -21.90 5.96
N ASP A 70 6.21 -22.23 5.12
CA ASP A 70 6.45 -22.75 3.78
C ASP A 70 7.23 -21.73 2.93
N GLY A 71 6.92 -20.44 3.05
CA GLY A 71 7.63 -19.37 2.33
C GLY A 71 9.09 -19.24 2.74
N PHE A 72 9.38 -19.24 4.04
CA PHE A 72 10.73 -19.09 4.57
C PHE A 72 11.61 -20.31 4.32
N ILE A 73 11.09 -21.52 4.58
CA ILE A 73 11.86 -22.77 4.40
C ILE A 73 12.19 -23.03 2.93
N ASN A 74 11.28 -22.68 2.01
CA ASN A 74 11.52 -22.82 0.57
C ASN A 74 12.29 -21.64 -0.04
N GLY A 75 12.82 -20.70 0.77
CA GLY A 75 13.58 -19.55 0.28
C GLY A 75 12.75 -18.58 -0.58
N LYS A 76 11.43 -18.56 -0.42
CA LYS A 76 10.49 -17.69 -1.17
C LYS A 76 10.14 -16.41 -0.42
N ALA A 77 10.53 -16.29 0.85
CA ALA A 77 10.26 -15.11 1.67
C ALA A 77 11.43 -14.79 2.60
N LEU A 78 11.72 -13.49 2.72
CA LEU A 78 12.54 -12.94 3.81
C LEU A 78 11.59 -12.35 4.86
N LEU A 79 11.91 -12.57 6.13
CA LEU A 79 11.03 -12.21 7.22
C LEU A 79 11.71 -11.18 8.14
N THR A 80 10.97 -10.14 8.48
CA THR A 80 11.40 -9.13 9.45
C THR A 80 10.29 -8.87 10.46
N LEU A 81 10.67 -8.60 11.70
CA LEU A 81 9.76 -8.24 12.79
C LEU A 81 9.99 -6.79 13.19
N GLY A 82 8.97 -5.96 13.06
CA GLY A 82 8.96 -4.59 13.56
C GLY A 82 8.32 -4.48 14.94
N THR A 83 8.90 -3.66 15.82
CA THR A 83 8.30 -3.26 17.10
C THR A 83 7.64 -1.89 17.01
N GLY A 84 6.54 -1.69 17.75
CA GLY A 84 5.88 -0.38 17.85
C GLY A 84 6.63 0.60 18.75
N GLU A 85 6.05 1.79 18.96
CA GLU A 85 6.59 2.81 19.89
C GLU A 85 6.72 2.32 21.33
N THR A 86 5.96 1.29 21.68
CA THR A 86 6.10 0.57 22.95
C THR A 86 6.25 -0.92 22.69
N VAL A 87 7.17 -1.55 23.42
CA VAL A 87 7.22 -3.01 23.53
C VAL A 87 6.28 -3.39 24.68
N THR A 88 5.37 -4.34 24.45
CA THR A 88 4.35 -4.77 25.41
C THR A 88 4.90 -4.98 26.82
N SER A 89 4.08 -4.65 27.82
CA SER A 89 4.47 -4.52 29.24
C SER A 89 4.89 -5.80 29.95
N GLU A 90 4.95 -6.96 29.27
CA GLU A 90 5.55 -8.17 29.83
C GLU A 90 7.04 -7.91 30.11
N ASP A 91 7.41 -7.89 31.40
CA ASP A 91 8.75 -7.55 31.87
C ASP A 91 9.87 -8.37 31.20
N ARG A 92 9.55 -9.56 30.70
CA ARG A 92 10.52 -10.44 30.03
C ARG A 92 11.05 -9.91 28.69
N TRP A 93 10.34 -9.00 28.00
CA TRP A 93 10.70 -8.55 26.65
C TRP A 93 11.27 -7.14 26.60
N LYS A 94 11.03 -6.32 27.64
CA LYS A 94 11.51 -4.93 27.71
C LYS A 94 13.03 -4.82 27.65
N ASP A 95 13.74 -5.81 28.20
CA ASP A 95 15.20 -5.86 28.23
C ASP A 95 15.83 -6.54 26.99
N ILE A 96 14.99 -6.97 26.05
CA ILE A 96 15.39 -7.80 24.91
C ILE A 96 15.05 -7.13 23.57
N LEU A 97 13.87 -6.54 23.47
CA LEU A 97 13.40 -5.85 22.27
C LEU A 97 13.43 -4.34 22.52
N ILE A 98 13.90 -3.62 21.51
CA ILE A 98 13.98 -2.17 21.44
C ILE A 98 12.70 -1.70 20.76
N ALA A 99 12.07 -0.66 21.30
CA ALA A 99 10.91 -0.02 20.69
C ALA A 99 11.31 0.68 19.37
N ALA A 100 10.36 0.79 18.44
CA ALA A 100 10.55 1.40 17.12
C ALA A 100 11.77 0.84 16.36
N HIS A 101 11.91 -0.49 16.36
CA HIS A 101 13.04 -1.18 15.74
C HIS A 101 12.61 -2.35 14.85
N ASN A 102 13.44 -2.67 13.85
CA ASN A 102 13.23 -3.82 12.96
C ASN A 102 14.28 -4.90 13.22
N TYR A 103 13.83 -6.14 13.24
CA TYR A 103 14.65 -7.32 13.48
C TYR A 103 14.58 -8.28 12.31
N ALA A 104 15.70 -8.93 11.98
CA ALA A 104 15.70 -10.03 11.02
C ALA A 104 15.20 -11.32 11.69
N ILE A 105 14.30 -12.04 11.02
CA ILE A 105 13.93 -13.39 11.41
C ILE A 105 14.87 -14.35 10.68
N VAL A 106 15.65 -15.10 11.45
CA VAL A 106 16.74 -15.96 10.96
C VAL A 106 16.40 -17.45 11.04
N GLY A 107 15.23 -17.79 11.60
CA GLY A 107 14.78 -19.17 11.67
C GLY A 107 13.35 -19.28 12.16
N LEU A 108 12.74 -20.43 11.85
CA LEU A 108 11.42 -20.83 12.29
C LEU A 108 11.52 -22.20 12.94
N GLU A 109 10.79 -22.42 14.03
CA GLU A 109 10.66 -23.73 14.67
C GLU A 109 9.17 -24.04 14.85
N ASP A 110 8.75 -25.21 14.38
CA ASP A 110 7.41 -25.76 14.55
C ASP A 110 7.53 -27.20 15.04
N ASP A 111 7.05 -27.46 16.26
CA ASP A 111 7.04 -28.80 16.87
C ASP A 111 5.64 -29.44 16.85
N GLY A 112 4.69 -28.86 16.11
CA GLY A 112 3.29 -29.26 16.05
C GLY A 112 2.43 -28.76 17.21
N THR A 113 3.04 -28.26 18.29
CA THR A 113 2.35 -27.68 19.45
C THR A 113 2.69 -26.21 19.66
N THR A 114 3.89 -25.79 19.28
CA THR A 114 4.42 -24.44 19.41
C THR A 114 5.04 -23.97 18.09
N GLN A 115 4.86 -22.69 17.84
CA GLN A 115 5.29 -21.98 16.64
C GLN A 115 6.19 -20.85 17.10
N ASN A 116 7.49 -20.95 16.83
CA ASN A 116 8.49 -20.02 17.35
C ASN A 116 9.27 -19.36 16.20
N LEU A 117 9.43 -18.03 16.30
CA LEU A 117 10.32 -17.25 15.45
C LEU A 117 11.67 -17.09 16.14
N LYS A 118 12.77 -17.27 15.41
CA LYS A 118 14.13 -16.90 15.85
C LYS A 118 14.43 -15.51 15.34
N VAL A 119 14.54 -14.56 16.27
CA VAL A 119 14.75 -13.15 15.98
C VAL A 119 16.20 -12.77 16.28
N LEU A 120 16.90 -12.19 15.31
CA LEU A 120 18.26 -11.68 15.48
C LEU A 120 18.22 -10.24 15.96
N ASN A 121 18.69 -9.98 17.18
CA ASN A 121 18.89 -8.62 17.70
C ASN A 121 20.32 -8.13 17.40
N PRO A 122 20.51 -7.19 16.45
CA PRO A 122 21.84 -6.72 16.06
C PRO A 122 22.53 -5.85 17.12
N TRP A 123 21.82 -5.40 18.16
CA TRP A 123 22.35 -4.54 19.22
C TRP A 123 22.77 -5.29 20.49
N ARG A 124 22.47 -6.58 20.59
CA ARG A 124 22.91 -7.39 21.73
C ARG A 124 24.30 -7.94 21.46
N ARG A 125 25.25 -7.65 22.35
CA ARG A 125 26.55 -8.34 22.39
C ARG A 125 26.28 -9.80 22.78
N THR A 126 26.79 -10.74 21.99
CA THR A 126 27.02 -12.10 22.44
C THR A 126 28.43 -12.15 22.99
N ASP A 127 28.57 -12.19 24.31
CA ASP A 127 29.78 -12.63 24.98
C ASP A 127 30.06 -14.07 24.51
N ALA A 128 31.13 -14.22 23.73
CA ALA A 128 31.48 -15.45 22.99
C ALA A 128 31.75 -16.69 23.86
N SER A 129 31.53 -16.61 25.18
CA SER A 129 31.59 -17.72 26.14
C SER A 129 30.21 -18.36 26.42
N GLN A 130 29.11 -17.78 25.95
CA GLN A 130 27.78 -18.40 25.98
C GLN A 130 27.18 -18.39 24.57
N GLY A 131 26.88 -19.57 24.02
CA GLY A 131 26.46 -19.76 22.62
C GLY A 131 25.45 -18.71 22.12
N GLY A 132 25.69 -18.20 20.91
CA GLY A 132 24.97 -17.10 20.31
C GLY A 132 23.45 -17.22 20.45
N GLY A 133 22.84 -16.23 21.09
CA GLY A 133 21.43 -16.26 21.48
C GLY A 133 20.47 -16.21 20.30
N CYS A 134 19.90 -17.37 19.94
CA CYS A 134 18.56 -17.44 19.35
C CYS A 134 17.53 -17.18 20.45
N LEU A 135 16.64 -16.22 20.26
CA LEU A 135 15.50 -16.01 21.15
C LEU A 135 14.25 -16.70 20.56
N PRO A 136 13.66 -17.69 21.24
CA PRO A 136 12.39 -18.26 20.81
C PRO A 136 11.26 -17.26 21.09
N PHE A 137 10.58 -16.80 20.05
CA PHE A 137 9.38 -15.99 20.19
C PHE A 137 8.21 -16.87 20.65
N ARG A 138 8.07 -17.05 21.98
CA ARG A 138 6.93 -17.75 22.58
C ARG A 138 5.71 -16.83 22.61
N GLY A 139 4.78 -17.01 21.67
CA GLY A 139 3.37 -16.76 21.98
C GLY A 139 3.01 -17.61 23.22
N ALA A 140 2.45 -16.99 24.25
CA ALA A 140 2.23 -17.52 25.58
C ALA A 140 2.10 -19.06 25.69
N CYS A 141 3.06 -19.72 26.37
CA CYS A 141 2.78 -20.84 27.28
C CYS A 141 3.97 -21.18 28.21
N ILE A 142 3.59 -21.62 29.42
CA ILE A 142 4.36 -21.83 30.66
C ILE A 142 5.34 -23.03 30.53
N LYS A 143 6.53 -22.92 31.14
CA LYS A 143 7.61 -23.95 31.28
C LYS A 143 7.35 -24.88 32.50
N PRO A 144 8.10 -25.97 32.81
CA PRO A 144 9.52 -26.30 32.49
C PRO A 144 9.76 -27.80 32.04
N SER A 145 10.94 -28.32 31.64
CA SER A 145 12.33 -28.27 32.14
C SER A 145 13.39 -28.92 31.17
N LEU A 146 14.69 -28.62 31.41
CA LEU A 146 16.04 -28.84 30.77
C LEU A 146 16.56 -30.31 30.56
N PRO A 147 17.85 -30.59 30.13
CA PRO A 147 18.79 -30.00 29.11
C PRO A 147 19.60 -31.06 28.25
N PHE A 148 20.44 -30.66 27.25
CA PHE A 148 21.76 -31.30 26.93
C PHE A 148 22.69 -30.46 25.99
N GLU A 149 23.99 -30.81 25.99
CA GLU A 149 25.25 -30.07 25.71
C GLU A 149 25.68 -29.80 24.23
N ALA A 150 26.69 -28.92 24.06
CA ALA A 150 27.26 -28.41 22.81
C ALA A 150 28.68 -28.94 22.48
N GLY A 151 28.96 -29.19 21.20
CA GLY A 151 30.29 -29.44 20.61
C GLY A 151 30.66 -28.39 19.55
N GLY A 152 31.95 -28.05 19.46
CA GLY A 152 32.49 -26.79 18.90
C GLY A 152 32.61 -26.63 17.37
N LEU A 153 32.94 -25.39 16.96
CA LEU A 153 33.14 -24.94 15.56
C LEU A 153 34.56 -24.38 15.35
N PRO A 154 35.22 -24.60 14.19
CA PRO A 154 36.51 -24.01 13.85
C PRO A 154 36.42 -22.63 13.14
N ARG A 155 37.52 -21.86 13.23
CA ARG A 155 37.75 -20.48 12.74
C ARG A 155 37.76 -20.34 11.20
N ALA A 156 37.39 -19.15 10.72
CA ALA A 156 37.22 -18.80 9.31
C ALA A 156 38.20 -17.71 8.84
N ASP A 157 39.10 -18.08 7.91
CA ASP A 157 39.98 -17.15 7.21
C ASP A 157 40.13 -17.62 5.75
N GLN A 158 39.63 -16.81 4.80
CA GLN A 158 39.79 -16.82 3.32
C GLN A 158 39.08 -17.90 2.47
N VAL A 159 38.05 -17.51 1.68
CA VAL A 159 37.67 -18.20 0.43
C VAL A 159 37.01 -17.22 -0.57
N PRO A 160 37.31 -17.24 -1.89
CA PRO A 160 36.37 -16.77 -2.92
C PRO A 160 35.03 -17.48 -2.73
N ASN A 161 33.89 -16.80 -2.94
CA ASN A 161 32.56 -17.36 -2.67
C ASN A 161 32.26 -18.60 -3.52
N LYS A 162 32.74 -19.76 -3.06
CA LYS A 162 32.51 -21.08 -3.63
C LYS A 162 31.34 -21.67 -2.86
N ILE A 163 30.15 -21.55 -3.41
CA ILE A 163 28.96 -22.16 -2.82
C ILE A 163 28.94 -23.62 -3.25
N ARG A 164 29.12 -24.53 -2.29
CA ARG A 164 28.99 -25.98 -2.52
C ARG A 164 27.63 -26.42 -2.00
N ILE A 165 26.71 -26.68 -2.90
CA ILE A 165 25.43 -27.32 -2.60
C ILE A 165 25.72 -28.82 -2.40
N LYS A 166 25.34 -29.38 -1.25
CA LYS A 166 25.47 -30.81 -0.94
C LYS A 166 24.08 -31.43 -0.83
N ASP A 167 23.96 -32.67 -1.31
CA ASP A 167 22.80 -33.55 -1.14
C ASP A 167 21.47 -32.96 -1.62
N THR A 168 21.43 -32.65 -2.92
CA THR A 168 20.19 -32.34 -3.63
C THR A 168 19.61 -33.63 -4.23
N PRO A 169 18.34 -34.00 -3.97
CA PRO A 169 17.66 -35.09 -4.67
C PRO A 169 17.75 -34.93 -6.20
N SER A 170 17.76 -36.04 -6.95
CA SER A 170 18.06 -36.05 -8.39
C SER A 170 17.14 -35.19 -9.29
N ASP A 171 16.00 -34.76 -8.76
CA ASP A 171 14.91 -34.12 -9.52
C ASP A 171 14.65 -32.66 -9.09
N GLU A 172 15.53 -32.05 -8.29
CA GLU A 172 15.30 -30.71 -7.75
C GLU A 172 15.83 -29.59 -8.68
N ILE A 173 14.97 -28.63 -9.01
CA ILE A 173 15.30 -27.45 -9.82
C ILE A 173 15.94 -26.38 -8.93
N ILE A 174 17.19 -26.01 -9.21
CA ILE A 174 17.93 -24.98 -8.46
C ILE A 174 17.79 -23.63 -9.18
N SER A 175 17.21 -22.63 -8.52
CA SER A 175 17.10 -21.26 -9.05
C SER A 175 18.30 -20.41 -8.64
N LEU A 176 18.96 -19.77 -9.61
CA LEU A 176 20.12 -18.90 -9.40
C LEU A 176 19.79 -17.47 -9.86
N ILE A 177 19.95 -16.49 -8.97
CA ILE A 177 19.68 -15.07 -9.27
C ILE A 177 21.00 -14.31 -9.28
N ALA A 178 21.38 -13.78 -10.45
CA ALA A 178 22.52 -12.89 -10.60
C ALA A 178 22.06 -11.43 -10.43
N ALA A 179 22.43 -10.80 -9.31
CA ALA A 179 22.08 -9.41 -9.01
C ALA A 179 23.30 -8.49 -9.14
N ARG A 180 23.07 -7.27 -9.63
CA ARG A 180 24.06 -6.18 -9.69
C ARG A 180 23.45 -4.91 -9.08
N ASP A 181 24.27 -4.21 -8.31
CA ASP A 181 23.94 -2.88 -7.78
C ASP A 181 24.56 -1.76 -8.66
N GLY A 182 23.82 -0.65 -8.85
CA GLY A 182 24.26 0.59 -9.51
C GLY A 182 23.75 0.86 -10.94
N SER A 183 23.59 2.14 -11.28
CA SER A 183 23.12 2.66 -12.59
C SER A 183 24.26 2.95 -13.58
N GLY A 184 25.15 1.98 -13.80
CA GLY A 184 26.20 2.05 -14.82
C GLY A 184 25.73 1.51 -16.19
N PRO A 185 26.44 1.79 -17.30
CA PRO A 185 26.15 1.14 -18.57
C PRO A 185 26.30 -0.40 -18.47
N GLU A 186 25.78 -1.11 -19.46
CA GLU A 186 25.76 -2.59 -19.54
C GLU A 186 27.06 -3.19 -19.01
N THR A 187 26.94 -4.04 -17.99
CA THR A 187 28.08 -4.79 -17.46
C THR A 187 27.77 -6.25 -17.67
N GLY A 188 28.52 -6.86 -18.59
CA GLY A 188 28.49 -8.29 -18.78
C GLY A 188 28.97 -9.01 -17.53
N TYR A 189 28.36 -10.14 -17.23
CA TYR A 189 28.82 -11.07 -16.21
C TYR A 189 28.97 -12.46 -16.84
N THR A 190 29.72 -13.33 -16.17
CA THR A 190 29.85 -14.73 -16.55
C THR A 190 29.48 -15.59 -15.36
N LEU A 191 28.46 -16.43 -15.51
CA LEU A 191 28.09 -17.46 -14.53
C LEU A 191 28.71 -18.79 -14.98
N SER A 192 29.65 -19.34 -14.20
CA SER A 192 30.24 -20.65 -14.44
C SER A 192 29.74 -21.65 -13.40
N ILE A 193 29.05 -22.70 -13.85
CA ILE A 193 28.52 -23.77 -13.00
C ILE A 193 29.31 -25.06 -13.28
N TYR A 194 29.77 -25.73 -12.22
CA TYR A 194 30.51 -26.98 -12.30
C TYR A 194 29.71 -28.07 -11.60
N SER A 195 29.41 -29.16 -12.32
CA SER A 195 28.65 -30.30 -11.80
C SER A 195 29.33 -31.62 -12.18
N HIS A 196 29.16 -32.64 -11.33
CA HIS A 196 29.58 -34.01 -11.61
C HIS A 196 28.54 -34.78 -12.44
N ALA A 197 27.35 -34.21 -12.68
CA ALA A 197 26.28 -34.75 -13.51
C ALA A 197 25.93 -33.79 -14.66
N LYS A 198 25.22 -34.28 -15.68
CA LYS A 198 24.71 -33.44 -16.77
C LYS A 198 23.76 -32.40 -16.18
N ILE A 199 23.99 -31.13 -16.49
CA ILE A 199 23.17 -30.00 -16.04
C ILE A 199 22.56 -29.29 -17.25
N GLU A 200 21.33 -28.83 -17.10
CA GLU A 200 20.65 -27.92 -18.04
C GLU A 200 20.41 -26.60 -17.31
N ILE A 201 20.66 -25.48 -18.00
CA ILE A 201 20.57 -24.13 -17.42
C ILE A 201 19.55 -23.35 -18.25
N GLU A 202 18.52 -22.83 -17.57
CA GLU A 202 17.48 -21.98 -18.17
C GLU A 202 17.34 -20.68 -17.37
N ALA A 203 17.22 -19.54 -18.07
CA ALA A 203 17.04 -18.24 -17.43
C ALA A 203 15.56 -18.04 -17.04
N ILE A 204 15.25 -18.12 -15.74
CA ILE A 204 13.89 -17.85 -15.23
C ILE A 204 13.69 -16.34 -15.13
N THR A 205 13.27 -15.73 -16.23
CA THR A 205 12.85 -14.34 -16.26
C THR A 205 11.38 -14.34 -16.64
N LYS A 206 10.44 -14.31 -15.67
CA LYS A 206 9.06 -13.94 -16.01
C LYS A 206 9.04 -12.43 -16.22
N VAL A 207 9.59 -12.01 -17.36
CA VAL A 207 9.47 -10.63 -17.83
C VAL A 207 8.04 -10.49 -18.29
N LEU A 208 7.25 -9.71 -17.54
CA LEU A 208 5.92 -9.36 -17.99
C LEU A 208 6.05 -8.57 -19.30
N GLY A 209 5.41 -9.08 -20.35
CA GLY A 209 5.71 -8.68 -21.73
C GLY A 209 5.41 -7.21 -22.06
N TYR A 210 4.56 -6.55 -21.28
CA TYR A 210 4.16 -5.16 -21.49
C TYR A 210 4.45 -4.32 -20.26
N ILE A 211 5.18 -3.22 -20.47
CA ILE A 211 5.51 -2.24 -19.42
C ILE A 211 5.01 -0.87 -19.87
N LYS A 212 4.27 -0.19 -19.00
CA LYS A 212 3.88 1.21 -19.17
C LYS A 212 4.26 2.01 -17.93
N THR A 213 4.69 3.25 -18.15
CA THR A 213 5.09 4.16 -17.08
C THR A 213 4.38 5.50 -17.25
N ALA A 214 3.90 6.06 -16.15
CA ALA A 214 3.34 7.40 -16.08
C ALA A 214 4.02 8.17 -14.94
N LYS A 215 4.41 9.41 -15.20
CA LYS A 215 4.93 10.32 -14.18
C LYS A 215 3.82 11.25 -13.71
N GLY A 216 3.79 11.56 -12.42
CA GLY A 216 2.80 12.44 -11.83
C GLY A 216 3.31 13.13 -10.58
N ASN A 217 2.44 13.96 -9.99
CA ASN A 217 2.77 14.73 -8.80
C ASN A 217 1.56 14.85 -7.86
N PHE A 218 1.79 14.64 -6.57
CA PHE A 218 0.85 15.04 -5.52
C PHE A 218 1.02 16.53 -5.27
N THR A 219 -0.05 17.29 -5.52
CA THR A 219 -0.10 18.75 -5.36
C THR A 219 -1.04 19.13 -4.23
N SER A 220 -1.10 20.41 -3.88
CA SER A 220 -2.11 20.92 -2.94
C SER A 220 -3.56 20.58 -3.32
N LYS A 221 -3.84 20.30 -4.60
CA LYS A 221 -5.17 19.92 -5.10
C LYS A 221 -5.37 18.41 -5.27
N SER A 222 -4.28 17.64 -5.43
CA SER A 222 -4.35 16.20 -5.68
C SER A 222 -3.84 15.34 -4.53
N ALA A 223 -3.27 15.91 -3.47
CA ALA A 223 -2.88 15.17 -2.27
C ALA A 223 -4.09 14.92 -1.36
N GLY A 224 -4.94 13.97 -1.74
CA GLY A 224 -6.20 13.65 -1.07
C GLY A 224 -6.05 12.88 0.25
N GLY A 225 -4.90 12.23 0.48
CA GLY A 225 -4.64 11.43 1.68
C GLY A 225 -5.30 10.05 1.62
N ASN A 226 -5.38 9.33 2.73
CA ASN A 226 -5.89 7.95 2.74
C ASN A 226 -7.42 7.82 2.62
N ALA A 227 -7.91 6.60 2.39
CA ALA A 227 -9.32 6.30 2.07
C ALA A 227 -10.33 6.64 3.18
N SER A 228 -9.88 6.89 4.42
CA SER A 228 -10.75 7.35 5.51
C SER A 228 -10.94 8.88 5.52
N LEU A 229 -10.31 9.62 4.61
CA LEU A 229 -10.41 11.07 4.54
C LEU A 229 -11.43 11.52 3.48
N PRO A 230 -12.19 12.60 3.75
CA PRO A 230 -13.20 13.14 2.82
C PRO A 230 -12.59 13.72 1.54
N THR A 231 -11.28 13.88 1.51
CA THR A 231 -10.50 14.37 0.38
C THR A 231 -9.87 13.24 -0.45
N PHE A 232 -10.07 11.96 -0.08
CA PHE A 232 -9.48 10.82 -0.76
C PHE A 232 -9.77 10.82 -2.27
N MET A 233 -10.98 11.19 -2.66
CA MET A 233 -11.35 11.28 -4.07
C MET A 233 -10.41 12.18 -4.85
N ASN A 234 -9.82 13.23 -4.27
CA ASN A 234 -8.95 14.17 -4.99
C ASN A 234 -7.60 13.57 -5.42
N ASN A 235 -7.24 12.40 -4.88
CA ASN A 235 -6.03 11.67 -5.25
C ASN A 235 -5.92 11.46 -6.78
N PRO A 236 -4.70 11.35 -7.33
CA PRO A 236 -4.51 10.93 -8.71
C PRO A 236 -5.13 9.57 -8.96
N GLN A 237 -5.92 9.48 -10.03
CA GLN A 237 -6.55 8.23 -10.45
C GLN A 237 -6.20 7.99 -11.92
N TYR A 238 -5.90 6.76 -12.28
CA TYR A 238 -5.55 6.37 -13.63
C TYR A 238 -6.54 5.33 -14.12
N ARG A 239 -7.01 5.47 -15.35
CA ARG A 239 -7.64 4.35 -16.06
C ARG A 239 -6.53 3.40 -16.50
N VAL A 240 -6.65 2.14 -16.12
CA VAL A 240 -5.76 1.06 -16.52
C VAL A 240 -6.58 0.08 -17.34
N ARG A 241 -6.30 0.03 -18.65
CA ARG A 241 -6.98 -0.87 -19.58
C ARG A 241 -6.08 -2.04 -19.91
N ILE A 242 -6.52 -3.23 -19.55
CA ILE A 242 -5.79 -4.47 -19.76
C ILE A 242 -6.50 -5.25 -20.87
N GLY A 243 -5.77 -5.53 -21.94
CA GLY A 243 -6.25 -6.30 -23.08
C GLY A 243 -6.38 -7.79 -22.76
N ASN A 244 -6.71 -8.56 -23.79
CA ASN A 244 -6.75 -10.01 -23.69
C ASN A 244 -5.32 -10.56 -23.65
N GLY A 245 -5.05 -11.55 -22.79
CA GLY A 245 -3.76 -12.23 -22.73
C GLY A 245 -3.36 -12.85 -24.06
N THR A 246 -2.05 -13.02 -24.27
CA THR A 246 -1.45 -13.64 -25.45
C THR A 246 -1.80 -15.14 -25.58
N GLU A 247 -2.24 -15.79 -24.52
CA GLU A 247 -2.77 -17.16 -24.55
C GLU A 247 -4.29 -17.15 -24.71
N GLY A 248 -4.74 -17.62 -25.87
CA GLY A 248 -6.14 -17.58 -26.31
C GLY A 248 -7.10 -18.26 -25.33
N GLY A 249 -7.88 -17.45 -24.62
CA GLY A 249 -9.06 -17.86 -23.89
C GLY A 249 -9.72 -16.66 -23.24
N SER A 250 -10.99 -16.40 -23.52
CA SER A 250 -11.77 -15.24 -23.04
C SER A 250 -12.02 -15.20 -21.52
N ARG A 251 -11.24 -15.94 -20.73
CA ARG A 251 -11.31 -16.09 -19.28
C ARG A 251 -9.93 -16.19 -18.59
N GLY A 252 -8.84 -16.00 -19.33
CA GLY A 252 -7.49 -16.03 -18.77
C GLY A 252 -7.28 -14.90 -17.76
N ARG A 253 -6.79 -15.23 -16.57
CA ARG A 253 -6.27 -14.24 -15.64
C ARG A 253 -4.91 -13.77 -16.14
N VAL A 254 -4.69 -12.47 -16.13
CA VAL A 254 -3.49 -11.80 -16.60
C VAL A 254 -2.65 -11.40 -15.40
N PRO A 255 -1.42 -11.91 -15.27
CA PRO A 255 -0.46 -11.45 -14.27
C PRO A 255 -0.14 -9.97 -14.46
N VAL A 256 -0.23 -9.21 -13.37
CA VAL A 256 0.04 -7.78 -13.31
C VAL A 256 0.90 -7.47 -12.10
N LYS A 257 1.90 -6.61 -12.30
CA LYS A 257 2.67 -5.97 -11.24
C LYS A 257 2.53 -4.46 -11.35
N LEU A 258 2.18 -3.83 -10.24
CA LEU A 258 2.02 -2.40 -10.10
C LEU A 258 3.09 -1.88 -9.16
N THR A 259 3.80 -0.83 -9.55
CA THR A 259 4.85 -0.21 -8.74
C THR A 259 4.73 1.30 -8.84
N VAL A 260 4.78 1.99 -7.70
CA VAL A 260 4.84 3.45 -7.65
C VAL A 260 6.04 3.84 -6.80
N GLU A 261 6.90 4.66 -7.38
CA GLU A 261 8.08 5.19 -6.72
C GLU A 261 7.90 6.70 -6.55
N GLY A 262 8.30 7.26 -5.42
CA GLY A 262 8.25 8.70 -5.17
C GLY A 262 9.33 9.16 -4.22
N ALA A 263 9.22 10.40 -3.74
CA ALA A 263 10.16 10.94 -2.76
C ALA A 263 10.16 10.09 -1.47
N ARG A 264 11.33 9.93 -0.83
CA ARG A 264 11.49 9.10 0.39
C ARG A 264 10.60 9.50 1.55
N THR A 265 10.28 10.77 1.65
CA THR A 265 9.46 11.31 2.73
C THR A 265 7.97 11.19 2.43
N LEU A 266 7.60 10.72 1.24
CA LEU A 266 6.22 10.59 0.80
C LEU A 266 5.72 9.16 1.08
N PRO A 267 4.79 8.97 2.03
CA PRO A 267 4.16 7.68 2.23
C PRO A 267 3.17 7.43 1.10
N LEU A 268 3.31 6.31 0.40
CA LEU A 268 2.55 5.94 -0.79
C LEU A 268 1.71 4.68 -0.54
N ASN A 269 0.53 4.64 -1.15
CA ASN A 269 -0.31 3.46 -1.31
C ASN A 269 -0.93 3.48 -2.72
N MET A 270 -1.27 2.30 -3.23
CA MET A 270 -2.04 2.14 -4.45
C MET A 270 -3.15 1.11 -4.27
N LYS A 271 -4.30 1.38 -4.89
CA LYS A 271 -5.42 0.44 -4.98
C LYS A 271 -5.93 0.37 -6.41
N LEU A 272 -5.98 -0.84 -6.96
CA LEU A 272 -6.63 -1.12 -8.24
C LEU A 272 -8.07 -1.54 -7.96
N VAL A 273 -9.05 -0.83 -8.53
CA VAL A 273 -10.48 -1.05 -8.27
C VAL A 273 -11.25 -1.35 -9.56
N TRP A 274 -12.28 -2.18 -9.43
CA TRP A 274 -13.23 -2.49 -10.50
C TRP A 274 -14.28 -1.37 -10.62
N SER A 275 -14.01 -0.37 -11.46
CA SER A 275 -14.94 0.76 -11.68
C SER A 275 -15.16 1.09 -13.16
N GLY A 276 -14.77 0.19 -14.08
CA GLY A 276 -14.88 0.40 -15.52
C GLY A 276 -14.02 1.56 -16.02
N GLY A 277 -12.88 1.81 -15.36
CA GLY A 277 -11.99 2.92 -15.69
C GLY A 277 -12.57 4.30 -15.39
N LYS A 278 -13.59 4.40 -14.52
CA LYS A 278 -14.19 5.66 -14.09
C LYS A 278 -13.62 6.12 -12.77
N ARG A 279 -13.64 7.43 -12.56
CA ARG A 279 -13.20 8.07 -11.31
C ARG A 279 -14.06 7.58 -10.15
N VAL A 280 -13.42 7.23 -9.04
CA VAL A 280 -14.09 6.77 -7.82
C VAL A 280 -14.02 7.84 -6.74
N SER A 281 -15.07 7.96 -5.93
CA SER A 281 -15.10 8.90 -4.80
C SER A 281 -14.63 8.24 -3.51
N ASP A 282 -15.10 7.00 -3.30
CA ASP A 282 -14.77 6.15 -2.17
C ASP A 282 -14.34 4.78 -2.70
N VAL A 283 -13.64 4.01 -1.88
CA VAL A 283 -13.19 2.65 -2.21
C VAL A 283 -13.81 1.70 -1.21
N VAL A 284 -14.68 0.81 -1.70
CA VAL A 284 -15.31 -0.25 -0.91
C VAL A 284 -14.49 -1.52 -1.07
N ALA A 285 -14.31 -2.28 0.01
CA ALA A 285 -13.48 -3.50 0.02
C ALA A 285 -13.86 -4.51 -1.09
N GLY A 286 -15.15 -4.62 -1.44
CA GLY A 286 -15.63 -5.51 -2.49
C GLY A 286 -15.19 -5.15 -3.91
N ASP A 287 -14.83 -3.88 -4.16
CA ASP A 287 -14.40 -3.39 -5.47
C ASP A 287 -12.88 -3.39 -5.63
N VAL A 288 -12.12 -3.63 -4.56
CA VAL A 288 -10.65 -3.65 -4.57
C VAL A 288 -10.14 -4.98 -5.12
N ILE A 289 -9.37 -4.91 -6.20
CA ILE A 289 -8.79 -6.07 -6.87
C ILE A 289 -7.35 -6.30 -6.40
N LEU A 290 -6.56 -5.23 -6.35
CA LEU A 290 -5.19 -5.26 -5.81
C LEU A 290 -4.99 -4.08 -4.86
N ASP A 291 -4.27 -4.33 -3.77
CA ASP A 291 -3.89 -3.36 -2.77
C ASP A 291 -2.40 -3.52 -2.48
N SER A 292 -1.66 -2.42 -2.38
CA SER A 292 -0.27 -2.46 -1.90
C SER A 292 -0.15 -2.61 -0.38
N GLY A 293 -1.27 -2.63 0.34
CA GLY A 293 -1.30 -2.84 1.79
C GLY A 293 -0.99 -1.56 2.58
N ALA A 294 -0.09 -1.66 3.55
CA ALA A 294 0.29 -0.52 4.39
C ALA A 294 0.90 0.63 3.55
N TYR A 295 0.81 1.86 4.06
CA TYR A 295 1.50 3.00 3.45
C TYR A 295 3.01 2.86 3.67
N ASN A 296 3.77 2.94 2.58
CA ASN A 296 5.21 2.77 2.59
C ASN A 296 5.89 4.02 2.00
N PHE A 297 7.00 4.43 2.60
CA PHE A 297 7.72 5.64 2.25
C PHE A 297 8.52 5.48 0.95
N GLY A 298 8.25 6.33 -0.05
CA GLY A 298 8.95 6.35 -1.33
C GLY A 298 8.64 5.22 -2.30
N LEU A 299 7.91 4.18 -1.86
CA LEU A 299 7.54 3.05 -2.70
C LEU A 299 6.21 2.44 -2.26
N ALA A 300 5.36 2.07 -3.22
CA ALA A 300 4.37 1.03 -3.01
C ALA A 300 4.38 0.05 -4.19
N CYS A 301 4.14 -1.23 -3.92
CA CYS A 301 4.19 -2.29 -4.92
C CYS A 301 3.14 -3.36 -4.60
N THR A 302 2.54 -3.94 -5.62
CA THR A 302 1.64 -5.09 -5.49
C THR A 302 1.67 -5.90 -6.77
N GLU A 303 1.48 -7.21 -6.66
CA GLU A 303 1.33 -8.11 -7.80
C GLU A 303 0.10 -9.00 -7.62
N GLY A 304 -0.43 -9.46 -8.74
CA GLY A 304 -1.50 -10.42 -8.72
C GLY A 304 -2.01 -10.71 -10.12
N GLU A 305 -3.22 -11.25 -10.17
CA GLU A 305 -3.83 -11.73 -11.39
C GLU A 305 -5.19 -11.07 -11.56
N VAL A 306 -5.41 -10.43 -12.72
CA VAL A 306 -6.64 -9.70 -13.01
C VAL A 306 -7.26 -10.18 -14.31
N GLN A 307 -8.54 -9.91 -14.52
CA GLN A 307 -9.18 -10.20 -15.81
C GLN A 307 -8.83 -9.11 -16.83
N SER A 308 -9.01 -9.39 -18.11
CA SER A 308 -9.03 -8.34 -19.13
C SER A 308 -10.17 -7.35 -18.84
N GLY A 309 -9.90 -6.05 -18.90
CA GLY A 309 -10.92 -5.06 -18.58
C GLY A 309 -10.38 -3.66 -18.30
N ASP A 310 -11.30 -2.78 -17.95
CA ASP A 310 -11.03 -1.39 -17.56
C ASP A 310 -11.12 -1.24 -16.04
N TYR A 311 -10.00 -0.83 -15.44
CA TYR A 311 -9.84 -0.62 -14.00
C TYR A 311 -9.51 0.83 -13.70
N THR A 312 -9.72 1.23 -12.46
CA THR A 312 -9.20 2.50 -11.94
C THR A 312 -8.13 2.22 -10.91
N LEU A 313 -6.94 2.77 -11.10
CA LEU A 313 -5.85 2.74 -10.14
C LEU A 313 -5.82 4.06 -9.39
N VAL A 314 -6.01 4.02 -8.08
CA VAL A 314 -5.92 5.19 -7.19
C VAL A 314 -4.57 5.18 -6.50
N LEU A 315 -3.81 6.27 -6.61
CA LEU A 315 -2.55 6.47 -5.87
C LEU A 315 -2.80 7.47 -4.76
N SER A 316 -2.41 7.17 -3.52
CA SER A 316 -2.67 8.05 -2.38
C SER A 316 -1.47 8.25 -1.49
N SER A 317 -1.40 9.43 -0.88
CA SER A 317 -0.55 9.69 0.29
C SER A 317 -1.26 9.28 1.59
N PHE A 318 -0.55 9.14 2.70
CA PHE A 318 -1.19 8.78 3.98
C PHE A 318 -2.06 9.92 4.52
N ARG A 319 -1.53 11.14 4.57
CA ARG A 319 -2.25 12.35 5.00
C ARG A 319 -2.56 13.23 3.79
N ALA A 320 -3.67 13.96 3.87
CA ALA A 320 -4.00 14.99 2.89
C ALA A 320 -2.95 16.10 2.90
N GLY A 321 -2.66 16.68 1.74
CA GLY A 321 -1.70 17.76 1.57
C GLY A 321 -0.22 17.33 1.50
N GLN A 322 0.11 16.05 1.63
CA GLN A 322 1.48 15.56 1.41
C GLN A 322 1.81 15.58 -0.09
N GLN A 323 2.69 16.50 -0.48
CA GLN A 323 3.06 16.76 -1.87
C GLN A 323 4.36 16.04 -2.25
N GLY A 324 4.52 15.74 -3.53
CA GLY A 324 5.73 15.10 -4.05
C GLY A 324 5.50 14.37 -5.37
N GLU A 325 6.57 14.30 -6.15
CA GLU A 325 6.59 13.62 -7.43
C GLU A 325 6.56 12.10 -7.26
N TYR A 326 6.00 11.41 -8.25
CA TYR A 326 6.01 9.97 -8.33
C TYR A 326 6.09 9.46 -9.77
N ALA A 327 6.54 8.22 -9.93
CA ALA A 327 6.51 7.45 -11.15
C ALA A 327 5.73 6.16 -10.92
N LEU A 328 4.64 5.99 -11.66
CA LEU A 328 3.83 4.77 -11.71
C LEU A 328 4.33 3.88 -12.83
N ARG A 329 4.53 2.60 -12.55
CA ARG A 329 4.86 1.53 -13.49
C ARG A 329 3.81 0.42 -13.41
N VAL A 330 3.30 0.02 -14.56
CA VAL A 330 2.35 -1.09 -14.74
C VAL A 330 2.99 -2.11 -15.67
N GLU A 331 3.19 -3.32 -15.17
CA GLU A 331 3.76 -4.44 -15.89
C GLU A 331 2.71 -5.54 -16.00
N CYS A 332 2.57 -6.14 -17.18
CA CYS A 332 1.47 -7.05 -17.50
C CYS A 332 1.84 -8.03 -18.61
N ASP A 333 1.29 -9.24 -18.60
CA ASP A 333 1.43 -10.24 -19.70
C ASP A 333 0.45 -9.99 -20.87
N ALA A 334 -0.34 -8.91 -20.81
CA ALA A 334 -1.22 -8.48 -21.89
C ALA A 334 -0.99 -7.01 -22.24
N SER A 335 -1.46 -6.59 -23.43
CA SER A 335 -1.39 -5.19 -23.83
C SER A 335 -2.03 -4.30 -22.77
N VAL A 336 -1.33 -3.26 -22.32
CA VAL A 336 -1.82 -2.36 -21.28
C VAL A 336 -1.73 -0.89 -21.73
N GLU A 337 -2.80 -0.15 -21.44
CA GLU A 337 -2.88 1.30 -21.61
C GLU A 337 -3.14 1.96 -20.27
N ILE A 338 -2.46 3.08 -20.01
CA ILE A 338 -2.66 3.89 -18.81
C ILE A 338 -2.91 5.34 -19.18
N SER A 339 -3.92 5.95 -18.58
CA SER A 339 -4.24 7.36 -18.78
C SER A 339 -4.74 8.00 -17.48
N LEU A 340 -4.24 9.19 -17.15
CA LEU A 340 -4.70 9.94 -15.98
C LEU A 340 -6.18 10.33 -16.16
N LEU A 341 -6.99 10.04 -15.15
CA LEU A 341 -8.39 10.45 -15.11
C LEU A 341 -8.48 11.93 -14.70
N PRO A 342 -9.24 12.74 -15.44
CA PRO A 342 -9.43 14.14 -15.09
C PRO A 342 -9.98 14.31 -13.66
N PRO A 343 -9.54 15.34 -12.92
CA PRO A 343 -10.17 15.71 -11.66
C PRO A 343 -11.66 16.01 -11.82
N GLU A 344 -12.41 15.90 -10.72
CA GLU A 344 -13.82 16.29 -10.69
C GLU A 344 -13.98 17.76 -11.12
N GLY A 345 -14.91 18.01 -12.06
CA GLY A 345 -15.13 19.35 -12.62
C GLY A 345 -13.99 19.87 -13.49
N ALA A 346 -13.08 19.03 -13.99
CA ALA A 346 -12.05 19.45 -14.94
C ALA A 346 -12.66 20.12 -16.17
N GLY A 347 -12.20 21.33 -16.49
CA GLY A 347 -12.74 22.15 -17.58
C GLY A 347 -14.06 22.86 -17.25
N MET A 348 -14.59 22.73 -16.03
CA MET A 348 -15.82 23.41 -15.58
C MET A 348 -15.51 24.61 -14.69
N PHE A 349 -16.45 25.56 -14.62
CA PHE A 349 -16.38 26.64 -13.62
C PHE A 349 -16.72 26.10 -12.24
N HIS A 350 -15.92 26.48 -11.24
CA HIS A 350 -16.09 26.00 -9.87
C HIS A 350 -16.50 27.13 -8.93
N LYS A 351 -17.54 26.91 -8.12
CA LYS A 351 -17.95 27.79 -7.02
C LYS A 351 -18.26 26.95 -5.79
N THR A 352 -17.64 27.30 -4.66
CA THR A 352 -17.91 26.65 -3.36
C THR A 352 -18.80 27.55 -2.51
N VAL A 353 -19.85 26.98 -1.91
CA VAL A 353 -20.72 27.66 -0.95
C VAL A 353 -20.76 26.86 0.35
N LYS A 354 -20.29 27.47 1.43
CA LYS A 354 -20.31 26.90 2.78
C LYS A 354 -21.62 27.24 3.47
N GLY A 355 -22.13 26.30 4.26
CA GLY A 355 -23.33 26.45 5.07
C GLY A 355 -23.31 25.45 6.21
N ALA A 356 -24.29 25.54 7.11
CA ALA A 356 -24.47 24.63 8.23
C ALA A 356 -25.95 24.29 8.37
N TRP A 357 -26.23 23.14 8.98
CA TRP A 357 -27.56 22.83 9.49
C TRP A 357 -27.61 23.05 10.98
N ASP A 358 -28.75 23.56 11.42
CA ASP A 358 -29.15 23.69 12.82
C ASP A 358 -30.47 22.94 13.05
N ALA A 359 -30.99 23.02 14.28
CA ALA A 359 -32.25 22.37 14.64
C ALA A 359 -33.47 22.85 13.82
N ALA A 360 -33.42 24.05 13.25
CA ALA A 360 -34.51 24.64 12.46
C ALA A 360 -34.43 24.30 10.97
N SER A 361 -33.24 23.95 10.47
CA SER A 361 -32.96 23.68 9.05
C SER A 361 -32.68 22.20 8.76
N ALA A 362 -32.40 21.37 9.77
CA ALA A 362 -32.23 19.91 9.64
C ALA A 362 -33.57 19.16 9.59
N MET A 363 -34.42 19.46 8.62
CA MET A 363 -35.86 19.11 8.66
C MET A 363 -36.21 17.76 8.03
N GLY A 364 -35.23 16.86 7.86
CA GLY A 364 -35.49 15.51 7.39
C GLY A 364 -35.95 15.46 5.92
N GLY A 365 -36.50 14.32 5.52
CA GLY A 365 -36.64 13.91 4.11
C GLY A 365 -37.96 14.30 3.50
N PRO A 366 -38.21 13.93 2.23
CA PRO A 366 -39.53 14.14 1.63
C PRO A 366 -40.68 13.57 2.48
N SER A 367 -40.44 12.46 3.18
CA SER A 367 -41.40 11.84 4.10
C SER A 367 -41.63 12.60 5.41
N SER A 368 -40.83 13.62 5.76
CA SER A 368 -40.99 14.39 7.01
C SER A 368 -42.07 15.47 6.94
N GLY A 369 -42.59 15.77 5.74
CA GLY A 369 -43.54 16.86 5.52
C GLY A 369 -42.96 18.28 5.71
N LYS A 370 -41.68 18.40 6.08
CA LYS A 370 -41.00 19.69 6.32
C LYS A 370 -39.78 19.88 5.41
N TYR A 371 -39.71 19.12 4.32
CA TYR A 371 -38.57 19.05 3.42
C TYR A 371 -38.15 20.41 2.86
N GLU A 372 -39.10 21.30 2.57
CA GLU A 372 -38.86 22.63 1.99
C GLU A 372 -38.09 23.59 2.91
N HIS A 373 -38.00 23.29 4.21
CA HIS A 373 -37.26 24.10 5.18
C HIS A 373 -35.76 23.75 5.24
N ASN A 374 -35.32 22.74 4.49
CA ASN A 374 -33.89 22.44 4.37
C ASN A 374 -33.17 23.54 3.56
N PRO A 375 -31.87 23.79 3.84
CA PRO A 375 -31.05 24.74 3.09
C PRO A 375 -31.12 24.47 1.58
N THR A 376 -31.61 25.48 0.87
CA THR A 376 -31.82 25.46 -0.56
C THR A 376 -31.04 26.60 -1.20
N PHE A 377 -30.36 26.30 -2.30
CA PHE A 377 -29.54 27.27 -3.03
C PHE A 377 -30.09 27.44 -4.44
N GLU A 378 -30.13 28.67 -4.90
CA GLU A 378 -30.55 28.99 -6.26
C GLU A 378 -29.34 29.01 -7.20
N ILE A 379 -29.47 28.33 -8.34
CA ILE A 379 -28.50 28.33 -9.43
C ILE A 379 -29.19 28.91 -10.66
N ALA A 380 -28.75 30.10 -11.05
CA ALA A 380 -29.16 30.73 -12.30
C ALA A 380 -28.20 30.33 -13.42
N VAL A 381 -28.75 29.71 -14.47
CA VAL A 381 -28.01 29.23 -15.64
C VAL A 381 -28.42 30.09 -16.84
N SER A 382 -27.47 30.75 -17.49
CA SER A 382 -27.72 31.68 -18.61
C SER A 382 -27.71 31.02 -20.00
N SER A 383 -27.08 29.85 -20.13
CA SER A 383 -26.96 29.09 -21.38
C SER A 383 -26.99 27.58 -21.08
N PRO A 384 -27.37 26.71 -22.04
CA PRO A 384 -27.36 25.27 -21.82
C PRO A 384 -25.98 24.80 -21.34
N THR A 385 -25.91 24.11 -20.21
CA THR A 385 -24.64 23.70 -19.58
C THR A 385 -24.74 22.34 -18.91
N GLN A 386 -23.60 21.70 -18.68
CA GLN A 386 -23.51 20.56 -17.76
C GLN A 386 -23.24 21.07 -16.34
N VAL A 387 -23.89 20.47 -15.35
CA VAL A 387 -23.63 20.73 -13.93
C VAL A 387 -23.44 19.40 -13.21
N SER A 388 -22.37 19.34 -12.42
CA SER A 388 -22.21 18.41 -11.31
C SER A 388 -22.01 19.20 -10.02
N ALA A 389 -22.37 18.60 -8.90
CA ALA A 389 -22.23 19.24 -7.61
C ALA A 389 -21.99 18.20 -6.53
N ARG A 390 -21.08 18.50 -5.61
CA ARG A 390 -20.79 17.65 -4.46
C ARG A 390 -21.19 18.34 -3.17
N LEU A 391 -21.81 17.57 -2.29
CA LEU A 391 -22.10 17.96 -0.92
C LEU A 391 -21.23 17.14 0.03
N GLN A 392 -20.41 17.83 0.82
CA GLN A 392 -19.52 17.21 1.81
C GLN A 392 -19.68 17.87 3.18
N ILE A 393 -19.45 17.09 4.24
CA ILE A 393 -19.28 17.62 5.59
C ILE A 393 -17.79 17.81 5.85
N ILE A 394 -17.40 19.04 6.14
CA ILE A 394 -16.02 19.37 6.52
C ILE A 394 -15.97 19.43 8.05
N SER A 395 -15.88 18.27 8.72
CA SER A 395 -15.64 18.24 10.17
C SER A 395 -14.14 18.40 10.45
N LYS A 396 -13.79 19.33 11.35
CA LYS A 396 -12.44 19.47 11.88
C LYS A 396 -12.13 18.51 13.04
N GLN A 397 -13.12 17.72 13.49
CA GLN A 397 -12.98 16.89 14.69
C GLN A 397 -13.08 15.40 14.34
N GLN A 398 -11.91 14.77 14.27
CA GLN A 398 -11.73 13.34 14.45
C GLN A 398 -11.61 13.11 15.96
N SER A 399 -12.61 12.45 16.59
CA SER A 399 -12.38 11.40 17.62
C SER A 399 -13.52 11.17 18.64
N SER A 400 -14.67 11.87 18.63
CA SER A 400 -15.70 11.59 19.67
C SER A 400 -17.16 11.91 19.34
N LEU A 401 -17.52 12.19 18.09
CA LEU A 401 -18.90 12.54 17.70
C LEU A 401 -19.62 11.37 17.00
N PRO A 402 -20.96 11.34 17.02
CA PRO A 402 -21.77 10.33 16.32
C PRO A 402 -21.41 10.22 14.83
N PRO A 403 -21.74 9.09 14.16
CA PRO A 403 -21.47 8.91 12.73
C PRO A 403 -21.96 10.12 11.92
N PRO A 404 -21.22 10.51 10.86
CA PRO A 404 -21.61 11.64 10.05
C PRO A 404 -23.03 11.42 9.53
N PRO A 405 -23.89 12.45 9.56
CA PRO A 405 -25.27 12.28 9.13
C PRO A 405 -25.32 11.92 7.64
N ALA A 406 -26.20 10.99 7.29
CA ALA A 406 -26.34 10.56 5.91
C ALA A 406 -26.83 11.73 5.02
N LEU A 407 -26.15 11.95 3.90
CA LEU A 407 -26.36 13.08 3.01
C LEU A 407 -27.19 12.71 1.78
N ASN A 408 -27.90 13.69 1.25
CA ASN A 408 -28.45 13.65 -0.10
C ASN A 408 -28.39 15.04 -0.73
N LEU A 409 -28.18 15.08 -2.04
CA LEU A 409 -28.21 16.28 -2.85
C LEU A 409 -29.18 16.07 -4.00
N THR A 410 -30.20 16.93 -4.09
CA THR A 410 -31.22 16.84 -5.14
C THR A 410 -31.42 18.19 -5.81
N LEU A 411 -31.54 18.13 -7.13
CA LEU A 411 -31.72 19.28 -8.01
C LEU A 411 -33.18 19.33 -8.49
N PHE A 412 -33.81 20.49 -8.36
CA PHE A 412 -35.21 20.71 -8.74
C PHE A 412 -35.35 21.89 -9.70
N GLU A 413 -36.24 21.78 -10.68
CA GLU A 413 -36.69 22.92 -11.48
C GLU A 413 -37.46 23.90 -10.58
N ARG A 414 -37.36 25.19 -10.85
CA ARG A 414 -38.20 26.20 -10.17
C ARG A 414 -39.64 26.10 -10.67
N ASN A 415 -40.59 25.94 -9.76
CA ASN A 415 -42.02 25.98 -10.09
C ASN A 415 -42.52 27.45 -10.26
N PRO A 416 -43.73 27.66 -10.81
CA PRO A 416 -44.30 29.01 -10.99
C PRO A 416 -44.43 29.83 -9.70
N GLN A 417 -44.57 29.19 -8.54
CA GLN A 417 -44.65 29.80 -7.22
C GLN A 417 -43.28 30.17 -6.65
N GLY A 418 -42.20 29.85 -7.36
CA GLY A 418 -40.83 30.13 -6.95
C GLY A 418 -40.26 29.14 -5.93
N LEU A 419 -40.87 27.97 -5.76
CA LEU A 419 -40.43 26.89 -4.90
C LEU A 419 -39.82 25.73 -5.72
N PRO A 420 -39.11 24.79 -5.08
CA PRO A 420 -38.67 23.55 -5.73
C PRO A 420 -39.85 22.79 -6.36
N GLY A 421 -39.77 22.50 -7.64
CA GLY A 421 -40.78 21.81 -8.43
C GLY A 421 -40.37 20.39 -8.78
N LYS A 422 -40.27 20.08 -10.07
CA LYS A 422 -39.92 18.75 -10.57
C LYS A 422 -38.45 18.43 -10.27
N GLN A 423 -38.18 17.22 -9.77
CA GLN A 423 -36.83 16.71 -9.60
C GLN A 423 -36.16 16.50 -10.98
N VAL A 424 -34.97 17.09 -11.15
CA VAL A 424 -34.13 16.96 -12.34
C VAL A 424 -33.11 15.85 -12.16
N ALA A 425 -32.40 15.85 -11.04
CA ALA A 425 -31.34 14.90 -10.72
C ALA A 425 -31.21 14.74 -9.21
N THR A 426 -30.69 13.59 -8.77
CA THR A 426 -30.42 13.30 -7.36
C THR A 426 -29.12 12.51 -7.24
N SER A 427 -28.42 12.67 -6.12
CA SER A 427 -27.26 11.86 -5.77
C SER A 427 -27.62 10.41 -5.42
N GLY A 428 -28.92 10.07 -5.41
CA GLY A 428 -29.43 8.73 -5.13
C GLY A 428 -29.98 8.58 -3.72
N ALA A 429 -29.78 7.43 -3.10
CA ALA A 429 -30.14 7.20 -1.71
C ALA A 429 -29.34 8.10 -0.75
N TYR A 430 -29.78 8.16 0.51
CA TYR A 430 -28.99 8.80 1.55
C TYR A 430 -27.72 8.01 1.81
N SER A 431 -26.60 8.70 1.92
CA SER A 431 -25.29 8.07 2.13
C SER A 431 -24.47 8.82 3.16
N ASP A 432 -23.89 8.08 4.09
CA ASP A 432 -22.93 8.53 5.10
C ASP A 432 -21.47 8.43 4.61
N ALA A 433 -21.27 8.31 3.28
CA ALA A 433 -19.95 8.25 2.68
C ALA A 433 -19.08 9.43 3.10
N VAL A 434 -17.82 9.14 3.45
CA VAL A 434 -16.90 10.15 3.98
C VAL A 434 -16.57 11.18 2.91
N SER A 435 -16.50 10.80 1.63
CA SER A 435 -16.35 11.75 0.52
C SER A 435 -17.61 12.59 0.23
N GLY A 436 -18.69 12.38 0.98
CA GLY A 436 -19.98 13.03 0.77
C GLY A 436 -20.75 12.44 -0.43
N VAL A 437 -21.71 13.20 -0.95
CA VAL A 437 -22.56 12.77 -2.07
C VAL A 437 -22.38 13.69 -3.27
N MET A 438 -22.48 13.12 -4.47
CA MET A 438 -22.28 13.83 -5.72
C MET A 438 -23.49 13.67 -6.64
N LEU A 439 -23.93 14.77 -7.24
CA LEU A 439 -24.84 14.76 -8.36
C LEU A 439 -24.08 14.33 -9.63
N PRO A 440 -24.65 13.40 -10.44
CA PRO A 440 -24.06 13.05 -11.72
C PRO A 440 -24.07 14.26 -12.67
N ASP A 441 -23.20 14.24 -13.68
CA ASP A 441 -23.19 15.26 -14.73
C ASP A 441 -24.59 15.36 -15.38
N THR A 442 -25.23 16.50 -15.16
CA THR A 442 -26.63 16.73 -15.54
C THR A 442 -26.72 17.92 -16.47
N ALA A 443 -27.35 17.71 -17.64
CA ALA A 443 -27.58 18.77 -18.61
C ALA A 443 -28.72 19.69 -18.14
N LEU A 444 -28.43 20.97 -17.97
CA LEU A 444 -29.39 21.99 -17.56
C LEU A 444 -29.67 22.96 -18.71
N ARG A 445 -30.95 23.34 -18.84
CA ARG A 445 -31.39 24.40 -19.74
C ARG A 445 -31.24 25.76 -19.04
N PRO A 446 -31.19 26.87 -19.80
CA PRO A 446 -31.21 28.21 -19.21
C PRO A 446 -32.44 28.39 -18.30
N GLY A 447 -32.23 29.01 -17.14
CA GLY A 447 -33.27 29.19 -16.14
C GLY A 447 -32.74 29.17 -14.72
N ILE A 448 -33.67 29.19 -13.77
CA ILE A 448 -33.39 29.16 -12.33
C ILE A 448 -33.72 27.77 -11.79
N ILE A 449 -32.78 27.17 -11.06
CA ILE A 449 -32.85 25.79 -10.58
C ILE A 449 -32.44 25.78 -9.10
N PHE A 450 -33.10 24.95 -8.28
CA PHE A 450 -32.82 24.84 -6.85
C PHE A 450 -31.99 23.60 -6.52
N LEU A 451 -30.96 23.78 -5.72
CA LEU A 451 -30.12 22.74 -5.16
C LEU A 451 -30.42 22.59 -3.66
N CYS A 452 -31.08 21.50 -3.27
CA CYS A 452 -31.44 21.23 -1.87
C CYS A 452 -30.43 20.24 -1.24
N ARG A 453 -29.91 20.59 -0.07
CA ARG A 453 -28.93 19.79 0.69
C ARG A 453 -29.61 19.17 1.92
N ARG A 454 -29.30 17.91 2.27
CA ARG A 454 -29.82 17.29 3.51
C ARG A 454 -28.79 16.46 4.29
N PRO A 455 -28.85 16.45 5.65
CA PRO A 455 -28.39 15.42 6.57
C PRO A 455 -29.58 14.64 7.17
N ILE A 456 -29.39 13.34 7.45
CA ILE A 456 -30.25 12.58 8.36
C ILE A 456 -29.64 12.69 9.75
N THR A 457 -30.28 13.43 10.66
CA THR A 457 -30.04 13.25 12.09
C THR A 457 -30.69 11.94 12.53
N PRO A 458 -29.97 11.04 13.23
CA PRO A 458 -30.63 9.93 13.90
C PRO A 458 -31.60 10.54 14.91
N THR A 459 -32.89 10.25 14.73
CA THR A 459 -33.94 10.62 15.69
C THR A 459 -33.61 9.99 17.03
N SER A 460 -33.61 10.80 18.08
CA SER A 460 -33.69 10.36 19.48
C SER A 460 -34.90 9.48 19.72
#